data_AF-A0A1W9VQY0-F1
#
_entry.id   AF-A0A1W9VQY0-F1
#
_cell.length_a   1.000
_cell.length_b   1.000
_cell.length_c   1.000
_cell.angle_alpha   90.00
_cell.angle_beta   90.00
_cell.angle_gamma   90.00
#
_symmetry.space_group_name_H-M   'P 1'
#
loop_
_entity.id
_entity.type
_entity.pdbx_description
1 polymer ?
#
loop_
_entity_poly.entity_id
_entity_poly.type
_entity_poly.pdbx_seq_one_letter_code
_entity_poly.pdbx_strand_id
1 'polypeptide(L)'
;NKEVSTILFNHMNLIPHSPVEFLRLLVYKSIGKTLLIKSPEVISDLRTTICMPIPYLISKYKEQYGLEPLASIFYRYKPLFLALRTNGTAVRKYINKIRKLAKKHHKPMKPDYLNDLTRSLKFGVSTELNEELKKVNIYRKIRLAYALKFRTIDTDSIIYRIRNGKSYATSFDYKYKENARIALDQVLKSISDDIAKNVKGKKIYIPKEITYMLPTSDKQFTGNFPSGSYVSVPKNMIAGIYWEDIGSKRIDLDLSIIDTEQKIGWDGEYRNKERTILFSGDMTSAPYGASELFYIKKNNPSAYIVLVNYFNYTKDIEIPFKIIIAKNKMESITRNYMIDPNDVITIAKSKITQEQKILGLLITTTNECRFYFMETHIGTEISAGNLEYIEQSRRYLFDFYTNAISLNEMLVKAGAIIETDKAKCDIDLSTENLEKDTLINLISS
;
A
#
# COMPACT_ATOMS: atom_id res chain seq x y z
N ASN A 1 3.76 4.06 -18.27
CA ASN A 1 3.01 5.02 -17.42
C ASN A 1 2.18 5.92 -18.35
N LYS A 2 0.84 5.96 -18.22
CA LYS A 2 -0.07 6.62 -19.19
C LYS A 2 0.11 8.13 -19.29
N GLU A 3 0.55 8.78 -18.22
CA GLU A 3 0.74 10.23 -18.16
C GLU A 3 2.05 10.63 -18.85
N VAL A 4 3.14 9.91 -18.53
CA VAL A 4 4.43 10.04 -19.21
C VAL A 4 4.29 9.81 -20.71
N SER A 5 3.56 8.77 -21.13
CA SER A 5 3.32 8.51 -22.55
C SER A 5 2.67 9.70 -23.26
N THR A 6 1.67 10.35 -22.66
CA THR A 6 1.03 11.54 -23.28
C THR A 6 1.97 12.73 -23.37
N ILE A 7 2.77 12.99 -22.34
CA ILE A 7 3.78 14.06 -22.37
C ILE A 7 4.82 13.78 -23.47
N LEU A 8 5.24 12.52 -23.61
CA LEU A 8 6.19 12.09 -24.63
C LEU A 8 5.62 12.25 -26.05
N PHE A 9 4.38 11.80 -26.31
CA PHE A 9 3.71 12.02 -27.60
C PHE A 9 3.61 13.51 -27.95
N ASN A 10 3.33 14.35 -26.96
CA ASN A 10 3.30 15.79 -27.13
C ASN A 10 4.69 16.37 -27.48
N HIS A 11 5.74 15.95 -26.76
CA HIS A 11 7.10 16.44 -26.96
C HIS A 11 7.68 16.01 -28.32
N MET A 12 7.41 14.77 -28.73
CA MET A 12 7.86 14.20 -30.00
C MET A 12 6.94 14.54 -31.19
N ASN A 13 5.87 15.29 -30.96
CA ASN A 13 4.87 15.64 -31.98
C ASN A 13 4.28 14.40 -32.71
N LEU A 14 4.09 13.30 -31.97
CA LEU A 14 3.58 12.02 -32.47
C LEU A 14 2.07 11.89 -32.19
N ILE A 15 1.35 11.23 -33.12
CA ILE A 15 -0.08 10.94 -32.98
C ILE A 15 -0.24 9.48 -32.49
N PRO A 16 -0.77 9.26 -31.27
CA PRO A 16 -1.01 7.92 -30.75
C PRO A 16 -1.99 7.16 -31.62
N HIS A 17 -1.70 5.90 -31.96
CA HIS A 17 -2.67 5.02 -32.64
C HIS A 17 -3.88 4.71 -31.74
N SER A 18 -3.65 4.48 -30.45
CA SER A 18 -4.70 4.18 -29.47
C SER A 18 -5.68 5.35 -29.34
N PRO A 19 -6.99 5.14 -29.59
CA PRO A 19 -7.97 6.23 -29.56
C PRO A 19 -8.11 6.86 -28.16
N VAL A 20 -7.85 6.08 -27.09
CA VAL A 20 -7.88 6.58 -25.71
C VAL A 20 -6.67 7.47 -25.42
N GLU A 21 -5.48 7.11 -25.92
CA GLU A 21 -4.28 7.93 -25.76
C GLU A 21 -4.34 9.19 -26.61
N PHE A 22 -4.92 9.11 -27.81
CA PHE A 22 -5.18 10.29 -28.61
C PHE A 22 -6.16 11.25 -27.93
N LEU A 23 -7.27 10.75 -27.38
CA LEU A 23 -8.18 11.59 -26.59
C LEU A 23 -7.46 12.23 -25.38
N ARG A 24 -6.55 11.49 -24.73
CA ARG A 24 -5.72 12.02 -23.64
C ARG A 24 -4.78 13.13 -24.11
N LEU A 25 -4.16 12.98 -25.28
CA LEU A 25 -3.36 14.03 -25.91
C LEU A 25 -4.18 15.28 -26.20
N LEU A 26 -5.43 15.14 -26.68
CA LEU A 26 -6.33 16.29 -26.89
C LEU A 26 -6.63 17.02 -25.59
N VAL A 27 -6.98 16.30 -24.51
CA VAL A 27 -7.23 16.91 -23.20
C VAL A 27 -5.98 17.60 -22.66
N TYR A 28 -4.81 16.96 -22.78
CA TYR A 28 -3.55 17.55 -22.34
C TYR A 28 -3.20 18.82 -23.13
N LYS A 29 -3.36 18.82 -24.46
CA LYS A 29 -3.16 20.00 -25.30
C LYS A 29 -4.15 21.13 -24.97
N SER A 30 -5.36 20.80 -24.55
CA SER A 30 -6.35 21.81 -24.18
C SER A 30 -6.11 22.41 -22.80
N ILE A 31 -5.86 21.61 -21.76
CA ILE A 31 -5.90 22.09 -20.36
C ILE A 31 -4.72 21.62 -19.50
N GLY A 32 -3.68 21.03 -20.11
CA GLY A 32 -2.50 20.53 -19.39
C GLY A 32 -2.73 19.28 -18.53
N LYS A 33 -3.96 18.78 -18.42
CA LYS A 33 -4.31 17.60 -17.62
C LYS A 33 -4.11 16.31 -18.44
N THR A 34 -3.43 15.32 -17.86
CA THR A 34 -3.15 14.00 -18.47
C THR A 34 -4.23 12.95 -18.17
N LEU A 35 -5.15 13.23 -17.25
CA LEU A 35 -6.19 12.28 -16.84
C LEU A 35 -7.53 12.57 -17.52
N LEU A 36 -8.21 11.52 -17.98
CA LEU A 36 -9.54 11.60 -18.61
C LEU A 36 -10.65 11.59 -17.56
N ILE A 37 -10.62 12.54 -16.62
CA ILE A 37 -11.60 12.67 -15.55
C ILE A 37 -12.83 13.44 -16.07
N LYS A 38 -14.02 12.91 -15.82
CA LYS A 38 -15.30 13.52 -16.22
C LYS A 38 -15.88 14.40 -15.11
N SER A 39 -15.05 15.24 -14.48
CA SER A 39 -15.48 16.15 -13.43
C SER A 39 -16.11 17.42 -14.04
N PRO A 40 -17.01 18.11 -13.32
CA PRO A 40 -17.57 19.39 -13.77
C PRO A 40 -16.49 20.40 -14.14
N GLU A 41 -15.43 20.49 -13.34
CA GLU A 41 -14.26 21.36 -13.57
C GLU A 41 -13.58 21.05 -14.91
N VAL A 42 -13.16 19.80 -15.14
CA VAL A 42 -12.51 19.40 -16.40
C VAL A 42 -13.40 19.65 -17.61
N ILE A 43 -14.71 19.40 -17.49
CA ILE A 43 -15.67 19.64 -18.56
C ILE A 43 -15.80 21.15 -18.83
N SER A 44 -15.79 21.99 -17.80
CA SER A 44 -15.84 23.44 -17.91
C SER A 44 -14.58 23.97 -18.60
N ASP A 45 -13.39 23.58 -18.11
CA ASP A 45 -12.10 24.00 -18.65
C ASP A 45 -11.98 23.67 -20.14
N LEU A 46 -12.40 22.45 -20.54
CA LEU A 46 -12.37 22.01 -21.95
C LEU A 46 -13.34 22.78 -22.84
N ARG A 47 -14.44 23.33 -22.27
CA ARG A 47 -15.42 24.11 -23.03
C ARG A 47 -14.96 25.53 -23.30
N THR A 48 -14.31 26.13 -22.31
CA THR A 48 -13.87 27.54 -22.32
C THR A 48 -12.51 27.73 -22.97
N THR A 49 -11.65 26.72 -22.93
CA THR A 49 -10.29 26.83 -23.48
C THR A 49 -10.27 26.58 -24.98
N ILE A 50 -10.22 27.65 -25.77
CA ILE A 50 -10.03 27.57 -27.23
C ILE A 50 -8.58 27.20 -27.54
N CYS A 51 -8.38 25.97 -28.03
CA CYS A 51 -7.06 25.44 -28.34
C CYS A 51 -6.90 25.24 -29.86
N MET A 52 -6.12 26.12 -30.50
CA MET A 52 -5.89 26.17 -31.96
C MET A 52 -5.35 24.86 -32.59
N PRO A 53 -4.51 24.05 -31.92
CA PRO A 53 -4.01 22.79 -32.49
C PRO A 53 -5.04 21.65 -32.60
N ILE A 54 -6.18 21.71 -31.91
CA ILE A 54 -7.11 20.57 -31.83
C ILE A 54 -7.68 20.14 -33.19
N PRO A 55 -8.19 21.05 -34.06
CA PRO A 55 -8.62 20.67 -35.41
C PRO A 55 -7.53 19.95 -36.21
N TYR A 56 -6.30 20.44 -36.14
CA TYR A 56 -5.15 19.87 -36.86
C TYR A 56 -4.84 18.45 -36.37
N LEU A 57 -4.79 18.24 -35.06
CA LEU A 57 -4.53 16.93 -34.46
C LEU A 57 -5.59 15.90 -34.87
N ILE A 58 -6.87 16.30 -34.88
CA ILE A 58 -7.96 15.39 -35.29
C ILE A 58 -7.88 15.10 -36.80
N SER A 59 -7.48 16.07 -37.63
CA SER A 59 -7.24 15.82 -39.06
C SER A 59 -6.12 14.81 -39.28
N LYS A 60 -4.98 14.99 -38.61
CA LYS A 60 -3.85 14.06 -38.69
C LYS A 60 -4.23 12.65 -38.23
N TYR A 61 -4.95 12.52 -37.11
CA TYR A 61 -5.43 11.22 -36.66
C TYR A 61 -6.35 10.56 -37.69
N LYS A 62 -7.27 11.35 -38.28
CA LYS A 62 -8.17 10.85 -39.33
C LYS A 62 -7.39 10.37 -40.56
N GLU A 63 -6.39 11.12 -41.00
CA GLU A 63 -5.56 10.77 -42.16
C GLU A 63 -4.77 9.47 -41.93
N GLN A 64 -4.26 9.28 -40.71
CA GLN A 64 -3.46 8.09 -40.37
C GLN A 64 -4.30 6.85 -40.04
N TYR A 65 -5.42 7.00 -39.33
CA TYR A 65 -6.12 5.87 -38.69
C TYR A 65 -7.64 5.86 -38.89
N GLY A 66 -8.21 6.87 -39.55
CA GLY A 66 -9.66 7.04 -39.65
C GLY A 66 -10.31 7.59 -38.37
N LEU A 67 -11.64 7.69 -38.36
CA LEU A 67 -12.42 8.19 -37.20
C LEU A 67 -13.15 7.07 -36.46
N GLU A 68 -13.22 5.88 -37.04
CA GLU A 68 -13.83 4.68 -36.51
C GLU A 68 -13.21 4.27 -35.16
N PRO A 69 -11.87 4.35 -34.95
CA PRO A 69 -11.28 4.11 -33.64
C PRO A 69 -11.79 5.07 -32.56
N LEU A 70 -11.93 6.36 -32.86
CA LEU A 70 -12.47 7.36 -31.92
C LEU A 70 -13.96 7.15 -31.66
N ALA A 71 -14.70 6.73 -32.67
CA ALA A 71 -16.10 6.37 -32.54
C ALA A 71 -16.29 5.20 -31.57
N SER A 72 -15.35 4.25 -31.54
CA SER A 72 -15.41 3.08 -30.65
C SER A 72 -15.44 3.45 -29.16
N ILE A 73 -14.79 4.56 -28.78
CA ILE A 73 -14.69 5.05 -27.40
C ILE A 73 -15.65 6.20 -27.07
N PHE A 74 -16.42 6.69 -28.05
CA PHE A 74 -17.21 7.92 -27.92
C PHE A 74 -18.17 7.90 -26.73
N TYR A 75 -19.02 6.88 -26.59
CA TYR A 75 -20.00 6.85 -25.50
C TYR A 75 -19.36 6.77 -24.11
N ARG A 76 -18.19 6.13 -23.99
CA ARG A 76 -17.44 6.04 -22.73
C ARG A 76 -16.97 7.41 -22.23
N TYR A 77 -16.55 8.26 -23.17
CA TYR A 77 -16.01 9.61 -22.90
C TYR A 77 -16.89 10.72 -23.48
N LYS A 78 -18.19 10.47 -23.64
CA LYS A 78 -19.15 11.39 -24.27
C LYS A 78 -19.07 12.81 -23.68
N PRO A 79 -18.99 13.02 -22.34
CA PRO A 79 -18.88 14.36 -21.79
C PRO A 79 -17.64 15.12 -22.27
N LEU A 80 -16.49 14.45 -22.41
CA LEU A 80 -15.23 15.08 -22.86
C LEU A 80 -15.27 15.43 -24.35
N PHE A 81 -15.76 14.51 -25.19
CA PHE A 81 -15.92 14.80 -26.62
C PHE A 81 -16.92 15.94 -26.86
N LEU A 82 -18.01 15.99 -26.09
CA LEU A 82 -18.98 17.08 -26.19
C LEU A 82 -18.45 18.41 -25.65
N ALA A 83 -17.55 18.38 -24.66
CA ALA A 83 -16.83 19.56 -24.20
C ALA A 83 -15.90 20.07 -25.32
N LEU A 84 -15.04 19.22 -25.88
CA LEU A 84 -14.16 19.57 -27.00
C LEU A 84 -14.91 20.11 -28.23
N ARG A 85 -16.16 19.69 -28.44
CA ARG A 85 -17.02 20.14 -29.54
C ARG A 85 -17.25 21.66 -29.56
N THR A 86 -17.06 22.37 -28.44
CA THR A 86 -17.22 23.83 -28.38
C THR A 86 -16.02 24.57 -28.98
N ASN A 87 -14.89 23.90 -29.19
CA ASN A 87 -13.65 24.47 -29.75
C ASN A 87 -13.72 24.70 -31.26
N GLY A 88 -14.65 25.54 -31.68
CA GLY A 88 -14.79 26.00 -33.06
C GLY A 88 -15.50 25.03 -34.00
N THR A 89 -15.85 25.56 -35.18
CA THR A 89 -16.66 24.87 -36.18
C THR A 89 -15.98 23.61 -36.74
N ALA A 90 -14.65 23.63 -36.91
CA ALA A 90 -13.90 22.50 -37.44
C ALA A 90 -13.98 21.28 -36.50
N VAL A 91 -13.68 21.46 -35.20
CA VAL A 91 -13.78 20.38 -34.20
C VAL A 91 -15.22 19.88 -34.11
N ARG A 92 -16.20 20.79 -34.12
CA ARG A 92 -17.62 20.43 -34.12
C ARG A 92 -17.99 19.47 -35.25
N LYS A 93 -17.49 19.69 -36.47
CA LYS A 93 -17.71 18.80 -37.62
C LYS A 93 -17.16 17.39 -37.36
N TYR A 94 -15.91 17.29 -36.90
CA TYR A 94 -15.29 15.99 -36.59
C TYR A 94 -16.04 15.24 -35.48
N ILE A 95 -16.32 15.91 -34.35
CA ILE A 95 -17.01 15.29 -33.22
C ILE A 95 -18.42 14.80 -33.60
N ASN A 96 -19.15 15.57 -34.40
CA ASN A 96 -20.46 15.13 -34.90
C ASN A 96 -20.34 13.91 -35.81
N LYS A 97 -19.30 13.81 -36.64
CA LYS A 97 -19.03 12.62 -37.47
C LYS A 97 -18.67 11.41 -36.60
N ILE A 98 -17.78 11.58 -35.61
CA ILE A 98 -17.43 10.54 -34.63
C ILE A 98 -18.68 10.04 -33.90
N ARG A 99 -19.56 10.94 -33.44
CA ARG A 99 -20.83 10.60 -32.79
C ARG A 99 -21.75 9.77 -33.68
N LYS A 100 -21.85 10.09 -34.98
CA LYS A 100 -22.65 9.31 -35.94
C LYS A 100 -22.06 7.90 -36.11
N LEU A 101 -20.74 7.81 -36.32
CA LEU A 101 -20.03 6.52 -36.44
C LEU A 101 -20.15 5.67 -35.17
N ALA A 102 -20.22 6.29 -33.99
CA ALA A 102 -20.31 5.58 -32.71
C ALA A 102 -21.57 4.72 -32.59
N LYS A 103 -22.65 5.05 -33.31
CA LYS A 103 -23.86 4.19 -33.36
C LYS A 103 -23.56 2.78 -33.90
N LYS A 104 -22.59 2.65 -34.81
CA LYS A 104 -22.20 1.37 -35.43
C LYS A 104 -20.93 0.78 -34.81
N HIS A 105 -19.96 1.64 -34.47
CA HIS A 105 -18.61 1.20 -34.11
C HIS A 105 -18.33 1.18 -32.61
N HIS A 106 -19.27 1.61 -31.75
CA HIS A 106 -19.04 1.57 -30.30
C HIS A 106 -18.72 0.17 -29.82
N LYS A 107 -17.65 0.06 -29.03
CA LYS A 107 -17.27 -1.18 -28.36
C LYS A 107 -17.43 -0.97 -26.86
N PRO A 108 -18.42 -1.63 -26.22
CA PRO A 108 -18.51 -1.68 -24.76
C PRO A 108 -17.18 -2.13 -24.17
N MET A 109 -16.82 -1.58 -23.02
CA MET A 109 -15.63 -2.07 -22.33
C MET A 109 -15.93 -3.50 -21.86
N LYS A 110 -15.11 -4.46 -22.26
CA LYS A 110 -15.21 -5.81 -21.69
C LYS A 110 -14.99 -5.68 -20.18
N PRO A 111 -15.92 -6.17 -19.34
CA PRO A 111 -15.68 -6.23 -17.91
C PRO A 111 -14.45 -7.10 -17.67
N ASP A 112 -13.69 -6.72 -16.66
CA ASP A 112 -12.43 -7.35 -16.34
C ASP A 112 -12.72 -8.43 -15.30
N TYR A 113 -12.62 -9.70 -15.72
CA TYR A 113 -13.05 -10.86 -14.96
C TYR A 113 -12.53 -10.84 -13.52
N LEU A 114 -11.23 -10.58 -13.33
CA LEU A 114 -10.61 -10.59 -11.99
C LEU A 114 -11.11 -9.45 -11.08
N ASN A 115 -11.59 -8.33 -11.65
CA ASN A 115 -12.18 -7.24 -10.85
C ASN A 115 -13.60 -7.60 -10.38
N ASP A 116 -14.30 -8.45 -11.13
CA ASP A 116 -15.64 -8.92 -10.80
C ASP A 116 -15.64 -10.24 -10.02
N LEU A 117 -14.49 -10.91 -9.90
CA LEU A 117 -14.38 -12.25 -9.30
C LEU A 117 -15.07 -12.33 -7.93
N THR A 118 -14.75 -11.42 -7.00
CA THR A 118 -15.31 -11.47 -5.63
C THR A 118 -16.84 -11.40 -5.61
N ARG A 119 -17.44 -10.77 -6.63
CA ARG A 119 -18.90 -10.64 -6.81
C ARG A 119 -19.49 -11.87 -7.52
N SER A 120 -18.75 -12.46 -8.46
CA SER A 120 -19.20 -13.64 -9.21
C SER A 120 -19.14 -14.93 -8.40
N LEU A 121 -18.37 -14.99 -7.31
CA LEU A 121 -18.25 -16.17 -6.44
C LEU A 121 -19.58 -16.68 -5.87
N LYS A 122 -20.64 -15.87 -5.86
CA LYS A 122 -22.00 -16.33 -5.53
C LYS A 122 -22.52 -17.42 -6.48
N PHE A 123 -21.94 -17.53 -7.66
CA PHE A 123 -22.25 -18.52 -8.68
C PHE A 123 -21.22 -19.66 -8.74
N GLY A 124 -20.27 -19.72 -7.81
CA GLY A 124 -19.15 -20.66 -7.82
C GLY A 124 -17.87 -20.09 -8.41
N VAL A 125 -16.82 -20.91 -8.45
CA VAL A 125 -15.50 -20.57 -9.03
C VAL A 125 -15.46 -21.03 -10.48
N SER A 126 -15.28 -20.09 -11.41
CA SER A 126 -15.18 -20.42 -12.84
C SER A 126 -13.84 -21.06 -13.17
N THR A 127 -13.84 -21.96 -14.16
CA THR A 127 -12.63 -22.54 -14.75
C THR A 127 -11.75 -21.51 -15.47
N GLU A 128 -12.34 -20.39 -15.90
CA GLU A 128 -11.65 -19.27 -16.57
C GLU A 128 -10.62 -18.56 -15.67
N LEU A 129 -10.72 -18.71 -14.33
CA LEU A 129 -9.85 -18.02 -13.38
C LEU A 129 -8.36 -18.25 -13.68
N ASN A 130 -7.96 -19.50 -13.92
CA ASN A 130 -6.57 -19.84 -14.21
C ASN A 130 -6.06 -19.21 -15.51
N GLU A 131 -6.92 -19.08 -16.53
CA GLU A 131 -6.56 -18.45 -17.80
C GLU A 131 -6.40 -16.94 -17.66
N GLU A 132 -7.29 -16.30 -16.89
CA GLU A 132 -7.21 -14.86 -16.62
C GLU A 132 -6.02 -14.50 -15.72
N LEU A 133 -5.64 -15.37 -14.78
CA LEU A 133 -4.45 -15.19 -13.96
C LEU A 133 -3.16 -15.19 -14.80
N LYS A 134 -3.07 -15.98 -15.87
CA LYS A 134 -1.90 -15.99 -16.77
C LYS A 134 -1.69 -14.67 -17.52
N LYS A 135 -2.74 -13.86 -17.67
CA LYS A 135 -2.72 -12.60 -18.45
C LYS A 135 -2.29 -11.39 -17.64
N VAL A 136 -2.07 -11.54 -16.33
CA VAL A 136 -1.82 -10.44 -15.41
C VAL A 136 -0.51 -10.58 -14.65
N ASN A 137 0.04 -9.43 -14.23
CA ASN A 137 1.25 -9.41 -13.42
C ASN A 137 1.03 -9.95 -12.01
N ILE A 138 2.13 -10.31 -11.33
CA ILE A 138 2.08 -10.92 -10.01
C ILE A 138 1.43 -10.02 -8.96
N TYR A 139 1.68 -8.70 -8.98
CA TYR A 139 1.03 -7.77 -8.04
C TYR A 139 -0.49 -7.74 -8.13
N ARG A 140 -1.03 -7.98 -9.33
CA ARG A 140 -2.47 -8.11 -9.50
C ARG A 140 -3.00 -9.41 -8.88
N LYS A 141 -2.26 -10.51 -9.01
CA LYS A 141 -2.56 -11.79 -8.35
C LYS A 141 -2.50 -11.65 -6.83
N ILE A 142 -1.44 -11.04 -6.30
CA ILE A 142 -1.25 -10.82 -4.86
C ILE A 142 -2.40 -9.99 -4.28
N ARG A 143 -2.75 -8.85 -4.91
CA ARG A 143 -3.89 -8.03 -4.46
C ARG A 143 -5.21 -8.80 -4.46
N LEU A 144 -5.42 -9.66 -5.45
CA LEU A 144 -6.59 -10.53 -5.50
C LEU A 144 -6.57 -11.57 -4.38
N ALA A 145 -5.40 -12.17 -4.09
CA ALA A 145 -5.23 -13.12 -3.01
C ALA A 145 -5.54 -12.48 -1.64
N TYR A 146 -5.05 -11.27 -1.36
CA TYR A 146 -5.41 -10.54 -0.14
C TYR A 146 -6.91 -10.25 -0.06
N ALA A 147 -7.52 -9.83 -1.18
CA ALA A 147 -8.97 -9.57 -1.21
C ALA A 147 -9.81 -10.83 -0.98
N LEU A 148 -9.35 -11.99 -1.47
CA LEU A 148 -10.00 -13.29 -1.24
C LEU A 148 -9.77 -13.80 0.18
N LYS A 149 -8.54 -13.71 0.71
CA LYS A 149 -8.20 -14.10 2.08
C LYS A 149 -8.99 -13.30 3.12
N PHE A 150 -9.18 -12.01 2.91
CA PHE A 150 -10.04 -11.20 3.77
C PHE A 150 -11.52 -11.66 3.75
N ARG A 151 -11.96 -12.33 2.68
CA ARG A 151 -13.32 -12.89 2.57
C ARG A 151 -13.46 -14.29 3.13
N THR A 152 -12.35 -14.95 3.46
CA THR A 152 -12.37 -16.27 4.10
C THR A 152 -12.39 -16.19 5.63
N ILE A 153 -12.11 -15.01 6.20
CA ILE A 153 -12.12 -14.79 7.65
C ILE A 153 -13.46 -14.25 8.15
N ASP A 154 -13.75 -14.51 9.42
CA ASP A 154 -14.90 -13.95 10.14
C ASP A 154 -14.55 -12.54 10.61
N THR A 155 -14.66 -11.55 9.71
CA THR A 155 -14.47 -10.13 10.04
C THR A 155 -15.78 -9.37 9.89
N ASP A 156 -16.08 -8.52 10.87
CA ASP A 156 -17.33 -7.74 10.98
C ASP A 156 -17.20 -6.34 10.35
N SER A 157 -15.99 -5.96 9.91
CA SER A 157 -15.66 -4.61 9.48
C SER A 157 -14.68 -4.60 8.30
N ILE A 158 -14.76 -3.56 7.46
CA ILE A 158 -13.85 -3.37 6.33
C ILE A 158 -13.49 -1.90 6.19
N ILE A 159 -12.22 -1.62 5.87
CA ILE A 159 -11.74 -0.27 5.57
C ILE A 159 -11.49 -0.10 4.07
N TYR A 160 -12.16 0.88 3.48
CA TYR A 160 -11.92 1.35 2.14
C TYR A 160 -10.99 2.56 2.17
N ARG A 161 -9.79 2.42 1.58
CA ARG A 161 -8.89 3.55 1.35
C ARG A 161 -9.38 4.38 0.15
N ILE A 162 -9.71 5.63 0.40
CA ILE A 162 -10.09 6.61 -0.61
C ILE A 162 -8.80 7.22 -1.21
N ARG A 163 -8.80 7.51 -2.52
CA ARG A 163 -7.60 7.99 -3.25
C ARG A 163 -7.01 9.30 -2.72
N ASN A 164 -7.74 10.07 -1.92
CA ASN A 164 -7.28 11.30 -1.29
C ASN A 164 -6.59 11.07 0.08
N GLY A 165 -6.29 9.81 0.44
CA GLY A 165 -5.64 9.46 1.70
C GLY A 165 -6.62 9.26 2.86
N LYS A 166 -7.90 9.58 2.70
CA LYS A 166 -8.94 9.29 3.70
C LYS A 166 -9.28 7.80 3.68
N SER A 167 -9.71 7.28 4.82
CA SER A 167 -10.20 5.92 4.97
C SER A 167 -11.67 5.95 5.42
N TYR A 168 -12.48 5.02 4.92
CA TYR A 168 -13.87 4.84 5.33
C TYR A 168 -14.05 3.42 5.82
N ALA A 169 -14.43 3.27 7.09
CA ALA A 169 -14.72 2.00 7.73
C ALA A 169 -16.23 1.73 7.72
N THR A 170 -16.63 0.47 7.50
CA THR A 170 -18.05 0.06 7.52
C THR A 170 -18.17 -1.42 7.89
N SER A 171 -19.37 -1.88 8.22
CA SER A 171 -19.59 -3.29 8.52
C SER A 171 -19.43 -4.20 7.30
N PHE A 172 -19.00 -5.43 7.54
CA PHE A 172 -18.72 -6.41 6.50
C PHE A 172 -19.32 -7.77 6.88
N ASP A 173 -20.04 -8.38 5.95
CA ASP A 173 -20.48 -9.78 6.05
C ASP A 173 -20.38 -10.41 4.65
N TYR A 174 -19.71 -11.57 4.57
CA TYR A 174 -19.49 -12.27 3.31
C TYR A 174 -19.99 -13.71 3.37
N LYS A 175 -21.01 -14.01 2.56
CA LYS A 175 -21.74 -15.29 2.60
C LYS A 175 -21.04 -16.45 1.89
N TYR A 176 -20.15 -16.19 0.94
CA TYR A 176 -19.61 -17.21 0.01
C TYR A 176 -18.16 -17.62 0.35
N LYS A 177 -17.87 -17.83 1.64
CA LYS A 177 -16.50 -18.05 2.15
C LYS A 177 -15.81 -19.25 1.51
N GLU A 178 -16.54 -20.35 1.32
CA GLU A 178 -15.98 -21.56 0.73
C GLU A 178 -15.54 -21.36 -0.74
N ASN A 179 -16.38 -20.67 -1.54
CA ASN A 179 -16.00 -20.32 -2.91
C ASN A 179 -14.81 -19.35 -2.93
N ALA A 180 -14.73 -18.42 -1.98
CA ALA A 180 -13.56 -17.55 -1.84
C ALA A 180 -12.30 -18.33 -1.47
N ARG A 181 -12.40 -19.37 -0.64
CA ARG A 181 -11.29 -20.26 -0.28
C ARG A 181 -10.79 -21.06 -1.48
N ILE A 182 -11.68 -21.67 -2.25
CA ILE A 182 -11.33 -22.40 -3.48
C ILE A 182 -10.64 -21.46 -4.49
N ALA A 183 -11.18 -20.25 -4.69
CA ALA A 183 -10.56 -19.27 -5.57
C ALA A 183 -9.20 -18.80 -5.04
N LEU A 184 -9.07 -18.60 -3.72
CA LEU A 184 -7.81 -18.22 -3.08
C LEU A 184 -6.73 -19.28 -3.33
N ASP A 185 -7.06 -20.56 -3.16
CA ASP A 185 -6.11 -21.66 -3.38
C ASP A 185 -5.59 -21.68 -4.82
N GLN A 186 -6.46 -21.43 -5.82
CA GLN A 186 -6.06 -21.32 -7.22
C GLN A 186 -5.15 -20.10 -7.47
N VAL A 187 -5.47 -18.96 -6.87
CA VAL A 187 -4.66 -17.74 -6.98
C VAL A 187 -3.29 -17.93 -6.31
N LEU A 188 -3.24 -18.48 -5.09
CA LEU A 188 -2.00 -18.77 -4.37
C LEU A 188 -1.13 -19.76 -5.13
N LYS A 189 -1.72 -20.81 -5.72
CA LYS A 189 -0.99 -21.73 -6.61
C LYS A 189 -0.36 -20.97 -7.78
N SER A 190 -1.13 -20.11 -8.47
CA SER A 190 -0.59 -19.32 -9.58
C SER A 190 0.52 -18.35 -9.17
N ILE A 191 0.45 -17.77 -7.96
CA ILE A 191 1.53 -16.94 -7.39
C ILE A 191 2.77 -17.80 -7.11
N SER A 192 2.58 -18.97 -6.49
CA SER A 192 3.65 -19.92 -6.20
C SER A 192 4.38 -20.37 -7.47
N ASP A 193 3.63 -20.66 -8.54
CA ASP A 193 4.19 -21.06 -9.83
C ASP A 193 5.04 -19.96 -10.47
N ASP A 194 4.68 -18.68 -10.28
CA ASP A 194 5.49 -17.56 -10.74
C ASP A 194 6.76 -17.38 -9.91
N ILE A 195 6.64 -17.43 -8.58
CA ILE A 195 7.79 -17.31 -7.65
C ILE A 195 8.79 -18.45 -7.88
N ALA A 196 8.30 -19.67 -8.16
CA ALA A 196 9.12 -20.86 -8.37
C ALA A 196 10.17 -20.68 -9.47
N LYS A 197 9.89 -19.85 -10.49
CA LYS A 197 10.85 -19.54 -11.57
C LYS A 197 12.15 -18.94 -11.04
N ASN A 198 12.08 -18.22 -9.92
CA ASN A 198 13.22 -17.50 -9.35
C ASN A 198 13.86 -18.24 -8.16
N VAL A 199 13.12 -19.09 -7.45
CA VAL A 199 13.54 -19.61 -6.13
C VAL A 199 13.59 -21.13 -6.01
N LYS A 200 13.03 -21.88 -6.97
CA LYS A 200 12.95 -23.34 -6.86
C LYS A 200 14.34 -23.96 -6.72
N GLY A 201 14.52 -24.75 -5.66
CA GLY A 201 15.78 -25.42 -5.32
C GLY A 201 16.83 -24.53 -4.64
N LYS A 202 16.59 -23.21 -4.52
CA LYS A 202 17.52 -22.30 -3.84
C LYS A 202 17.36 -22.39 -2.33
N LYS A 203 18.48 -22.30 -1.62
CA LYS A 203 18.56 -22.16 -0.17
C LYS A 203 18.41 -20.69 0.22
N ILE A 204 17.39 -20.38 1.01
CA ILE A 204 17.10 -19.01 1.43
C ILE A 204 17.24 -18.94 2.95
N TYR A 205 18.10 -18.05 3.43
CA TYR A 205 18.19 -17.75 4.85
C TYR A 205 17.18 -16.67 5.23
N ILE A 206 16.39 -16.93 6.27
CA ILE A 206 15.49 -15.94 6.90
C ILE A 206 15.74 -15.99 8.41
N PRO A 207 16.01 -14.85 9.08
CA PRO A 207 16.13 -14.82 10.54
C PRO A 207 14.88 -15.39 11.22
N LYS A 208 15.07 -16.23 12.24
CA LYS A 208 13.96 -16.93 12.92
C LYS A 208 12.96 -15.97 13.57
N GLU A 209 13.40 -14.77 13.94
CA GLU A 209 12.55 -13.75 14.54
C GLU A 209 11.70 -13.01 13.49
N ILE A 210 11.88 -13.24 12.19
CA ILE A 210 11.28 -12.42 11.13
C ILE A 210 10.38 -13.23 10.20
N THR A 211 9.18 -12.69 10.00
CA THR A 211 8.25 -13.18 8.99
C THR A 211 7.98 -12.09 7.97
N TYR A 212 8.37 -12.33 6.72
CA TYR A 212 8.08 -11.43 5.61
C TYR A 212 6.69 -11.72 5.04
N MET A 213 5.95 -10.68 4.69
CA MET A 213 4.66 -10.79 3.99
C MET A 213 4.81 -10.54 2.50
N LEU A 214 3.89 -11.08 1.71
CA LEU A 214 3.83 -10.79 0.28
C LEU A 214 3.54 -9.30 0.03
N PRO A 215 4.43 -8.56 -0.65
CA PRO A 215 4.18 -7.15 -0.95
C PRO A 215 3.08 -7.02 -2.01
N THR A 216 2.06 -6.20 -1.72
CA THR A 216 0.98 -5.96 -2.70
C THR A 216 1.37 -4.93 -3.78
N SER A 217 2.46 -4.20 -3.56
CA SER A 217 3.05 -3.25 -4.50
C SER A 217 4.48 -2.88 -4.09
N ASP A 218 5.24 -2.29 -5.01
CA ASP A 218 6.55 -1.68 -4.73
C ASP A 218 6.49 -0.47 -3.80
N LYS A 219 5.32 -0.01 -3.35
CA LYS A 219 5.21 1.21 -2.52
C LYS A 219 4.89 0.91 -1.06
N GLN A 220 4.50 -0.31 -0.73
CA GLN A 220 4.04 -0.67 0.61
C GLN A 220 5.14 -1.36 1.39
N PHE A 221 6.10 -0.55 1.83
CA PHE A 221 7.25 -0.98 2.63
C PHE A 221 7.48 0.00 3.78
N THR A 222 7.96 -0.54 4.91
CA THR A 222 8.52 0.23 6.03
C THR A 222 10.02 -0.03 6.01
N GLY A 223 10.81 0.96 5.58
CA GLY A 223 12.19 0.70 5.16
C GLY A 223 12.23 -0.35 4.04
N ASN A 224 12.89 -1.48 4.30
CA ASN A 224 12.98 -2.62 3.38
C ASN A 224 11.99 -3.76 3.70
N PHE A 225 11.13 -3.60 4.71
CA PHE A 225 10.15 -4.61 5.13
C PHE A 225 8.82 -4.39 4.40
N PRO A 226 8.28 -5.39 3.67
CA PRO A 226 6.92 -5.31 3.13
C PRO A 226 5.92 -5.03 4.23
N SER A 227 4.91 -4.20 3.97
CA SER A 227 3.85 -3.93 4.95
C SER A 227 3.18 -5.24 5.39
N GLY A 228 3.01 -5.38 6.71
CA GLY A 228 2.51 -6.58 7.36
C GLY A 228 3.57 -7.57 7.81
N SER A 229 4.81 -7.44 7.33
CA SER A 229 5.93 -8.21 7.87
C SER A 229 6.08 -7.90 9.36
N TYR A 230 6.52 -8.88 10.14
CA TYR A 230 6.64 -8.69 11.58
C TYR A 230 7.89 -9.33 12.15
N VAL A 231 8.30 -8.79 13.30
CA VAL A 231 9.28 -9.39 14.18
C VAL A 231 8.54 -10.07 15.32
N SER A 232 8.90 -11.31 15.64
CA SER A 232 8.39 -12.04 16.79
C SER A 232 9.50 -12.35 17.79
N VAL A 233 9.20 -12.13 19.07
CA VAL A 233 10.12 -12.39 20.19
C VAL A 233 9.39 -13.25 21.22
N PRO A 234 9.90 -14.44 21.61
CA PRO A 234 9.25 -15.33 22.59
C PRO A 234 9.32 -14.83 24.04
N LYS A 235 10.03 -13.71 24.26
CA LYS A 235 10.25 -13.07 25.56
C LYS A 235 9.78 -11.62 25.47
N ASN A 236 10.30 -10.78 26.36
CA ASN A 236 10.01 -9.37 26.39
C ASN A 236 10.64 -8.68 25.18
N MET A 237 9.93 -7.70 24.64
CA MET A 237 10.32 -6.92 23.48
C MET A 237 10.66 -5.50 23.91
N ILE A 238 11.60 -4.88 23.23
CA ILE A 238 11.75 -3.43 23.18
C ILE A 238 11.38 -2.98 21.78
N ALA A 239 10.51 -1.99 21.67
CA ALA A 239 10.10 -1.40 20.41
C ALA A 239 9.98 0.11 20.55
N GLY A 240 10.45 0.87 19.56
CA GLY A 240 10.29 2.31 19.56
C GLY A 240 11.01 2.99 18.41
N ILE A 241 11.37 4.25 18.60
CA ILE A 241 11.95 5.09 17.57
C ILE A 241 13.27 5.74 18.01
N TYR A 242 14.06 6.10 17.00
CA TYR A 242 15.24 6.96 17.13
C TYR A 242 15.22 8.03 16.04
N TRP A 243 15.58 9.26 16.38
CA TRP A 243 15.70 10.37 15.42
C TRP A 243 16.81 11.33 15.84
N GLU A 244 17.13 12.26 14.96
CA GLU A 244 18.12 13.33 15.15
C GLU A 244 17.50 14.68 14.76
N ASP A 245 18.00 15.76 15.33
CA ASP A 245 17.67 17.12 14.91
C ASP A 245 18.16 17.37 13.47
N ILE A 246 17.48 18.27 12.73
CA ILE A 246 17.85 18.59 11.34
C ILE A 246 18.52 19.95 11.28
N GLY A 247 19.84 19.96 11.10
CA GLY A 247 20.63 21.19 11.09
C GLY A 247 20.50 21.91 12.43
N SER A 248 20.03 23.16 12.42
CA SER A 248 19.74 23.93 13.64
C SER A 248 18.30 23.80 14.14
N LYS A 249 17.48 22.93 13.54
CA LYS A 249 16.06 22.77 13.89
C LYS A 249 15.90 21.63 14.89
N ARG A 250 15.38 21.98 16.07
CA ARG A 250 14.89 21.02 17.07
C ARG A 250 13.80 20.16 16.47
N ILE A 251 13.88 18.85 16.61
CA ILE A 251 12.87 17.90 16.18
C ILE A 251 12.29 17.18 17.39
N ASP A 252 10.97 17.23 17.49
CA ASP A 252 10.17 16.76 18.61
C ASP A 252 9.23 15.65 18.10
N LEU A 253 9.65 14.38 18.28
CA LEU A 253 8.88 13.22 17.85
C LEU A 253 8.39 12.46 19.07
N ASP A 254 7.07 12.37 19.19
CA ASP A 254 6.41 11.76 20.33
C ASP A 254 5.88 10.38 19.97
N LEU A 255 6.25 9.38 20.77
CA LEU A 255 5.83 8.01 20.60
C LEU A 255 4.68 7.67 21.55
N SER A 256 3.64 7.04 21.00
CA SER A 256 2.56 6.49 21.80
C SER A 256 2.06 5.16 21.26
N ILE A 257 1.43 4.38 22.13
CA ILE A 257 0.62 3.23 21.76
C ILE A 257 -0.79 3.38 22.28
N ILE A 258 -1.76 2.88 21.52
CA ILE A 258 -3.19 3.01 21.85
C ILE A 258 -3.88 1.66 21.69
N ASP A 259 -4.66 1.26 22.70
CA ASP A 259 -5.66 0.20 22.63
C ASP A 259 -7.07 0.77 22.85
N THR A 260 -8.06 -0.09 23.14
CA THR A 260 -9.46 0.32 23.31
C THR A 260 -9.73 1.03 24.63
N GLU A 261 -8.84 0.87 25.61
CA GLU A 261 -9.03 1.25 27.01
C GLU A 261 -8.12 2.41 27.41
N GLN A 262 -6.94 2.51 26.82
CA GLN A 262 -5.89 3.42 27.25
C GLN A 262 -4.94 3.82 26.11
N LYS A 263 -4.30 4.97 26.33
CA LYS A 263 -3.13 5.44 25.57
C LYS A 263 -1.93 5.45 26.51
N ILE A 264 -0.81 4.89 26.05
CA ILE A 264 0.45 4.81 26.79
C ILE A 264 1.54 5.50 25.97
N GLY A 265 2.37 6.32 26.60
CA GLY A 265 3.40 7.11 25.93
C GLY A 265 3.16 8.61 26.12
N TRP A 266 3.61 9.39 25.15
CA TRP A 266 3.44 10.84 25.16
C TRP A 266 1.96 11.26 25.25
N ASP A 267 1.67 12.24 26.12
CA ASP A 267 0.32 12.73 26.43
C ASP A 267 -0.65 11.57 26.74
N GLY A 268 -0.18 10.63 27.58
CA GLY A 268 -0.88 9.42 27.99
C GLY A 268 -0.29 8.84 29.28
N GLU A 269 -0.62 7.58 29.59
CA GLU A 269 -0.05 6.90 30.75
C GLU A 269 1.40 6.47 30.50
N TYR A 270 2.24 6.43 31.54
CA TYR A 270 3.62 5.97 31.42
C TYR A 270 3.74 4.43 31.37
N ARG A 271 2.72 3.73 31.86
CA ARG A 271 2.63 2.26 31.93
C ARG A 271 1.16 1.86 32.01
N ASN A 272 0.83 0.66 31.55
CA ASN A 272 -0.51 0.10 31.80
C ASN A 272 -0.69 -0.32 33.27
N LYS A 273 -1.95 -0.56 33.66
CA LYS A 273 -2.33 -1.03 35.00
C LYS A 273 -1.62 -2.32 35.42
N GLU A 274 -1.44 -3.26 34.49
CA GLU A 274 -0.77 -4.55 34.74
C GLU A 274 0.76 -4.44 34.79
N ARG A 275 1.33 -3.26 34.51
CA ARG A 275 2.78 -3.00 34.44
C ARG A 275 3.53 -3.93 33.49
N THR A 276 2.87 -4.31 32.41
CA THR A 276 3.44 -5.13 31.34
C THR A 276 3.90 -4.31 30.15
N ILE A 277 3.52 -3.04 30.10
CA ILE A 277 4.07 -2.06 29.16
C ILE A 277 4.61 -0.88 29.95
N LEU A 278 5.80 -0.42 29.58
CA LEU A 278 6.46 0.73 30.18
C LEU A 278 7.06 1.61 29.08
N PHE A 279 6.69 2.88 29.09
CA PHE A 279 7.28 3.91 28.24
C PHE A 279 8.63 4.38 28.80
N SER A 280 9.61 4.69 27.95
CA SER A 280 10.94 5.14 28.39
C SER A 280 10.95 6.57 28.90
N GLY A 281 10.04 7.41 28.41
CA GLY A 281 10.00 8.85 28.67
C GLY A 281 10.06 9.66 27.39
N ASP A 282 9.52 10.88 27.48
CA ASP A 282 9.42 11.88 26.41
C ASP A 282 10.77 12.59 26.20
N MET A 283 11.16 12.74 24.93
CA MET A 283 12.35 13.46 24.49
C MET A 283 11.98 14.61 23.54
N THR A 284 12.15 15.86 23.99
CA THR A 284 11.71 17.04 23.22
C THR A 284 12.76 17.61 22.23
N SER A 285 13.95 17.00 22.16
CA SER A 285 15.03 17.41 21.24
C SER A 285 16.06 16.29 21.05
N ALA A 286 16.72 16.27 19.88
CA ALA A 286 17.65 15.22 19.51
C ALA A 286 18.98 15.74 18.90
N PRO A 287 19.70 16.69 19.54
CA PRO A 287 20.92 17.27 18.97
C PRO A 287 22.06 16.25 18.77
N TYR A 288 22.06 15.18 19.56
CA TYR A 288 22.98 14.04 19.44
C TYR A 288 22.24 12.72 19.19
N GLY A 289 21.02 12.83 18.67
CA GLY A 289 20.05 11.74 18.62
C GLY A 289 19.24 11.59 19.90
N ALA A 290 18.00 11.14 19.75
CA ALA A 290 17.09 10.80 20.83
C ALA A 290 16.36 9.50 20.49
N SER A 291 15.84 8.83 21.52
CA SER A 291 15.03 7.64 21.36
C SER A 291 13.90 7.60 22.36
N GLU A 292 12.75 7.14 21.89
CA GLU A 292 11.61 6.79 22.73
C GLU A 292 11.26 5.34 22.49
N LEU A 293 11.12 4.59 23.58
CA LEU A 293 11.05 3.14 23.56
C LEU A 293 9.94 2.66 24.49
N PHE A 294 9.31 1.56 24.12
CA PHE A 294 8.48 0.77 25.00
C PHE A 294 9.21 -0.50 25.38
N TYR A 295 9.21 -0.80 26.68
CA TYR A 295 9.42 -2.16 27.16
C TYR A 295 8.07 -2.87 27.21
N ILE A 296 8.02 -4.04 26.58
CA ILE A 296 6.79 -4.85 26.46
C ILE A 296 7.08 -6.24 27.01
N LYS A 297 6.46 -6.55 28.15
CA LYS A 297 6.49 -7.87 28.74
C LYS A 297 5.55 -8.79 27.99
N LYS A 298 5.95 -10.05 27.77
CA LYS A 298 4.99 -11.07 27.32
C LYS A 298 3.86 -11.16 28.35
N ASN A 299 2.61 -11.11 27.89
CA ASN A 299 1.44 -11.09 28.76
C ASN A 299 0.22 -11.63 28.02
N ASN A 300 -0.96 -11.50 28.63
CA ASN A 300 -2.24 -11.76 28.00
C ASN A 300 -2.36 -11.10 26.61
N PRO A 301 -3.20 -11.70 25.74
CA PRO A 301 -3.44 -11.17 24.41
C PRO A 301 -3.91 -9.71 24.42
N SER A 302 -3.14 -8.83 23.82
CA SER A 302 -3.49 -7.42 23.64
C SER A 302 -2.94 -6.92 22.31
N ALA A 303 -3.59 -5.92 21.73
CA ALA A 303 -3.21 -5.36 20.44
C ALA A 303 -3.27 -3.84 20.49
N TYR A 304 -2.13 -3.21 20.18
CA TYR A 304 -1.94 -1.78 20.23
C TYR A 304 -1.58 -1.23 18.86
N ILE A 305 -2.12 -0.07 18.50
CA ILE A 305 -1.61 0.76 17.41
C ILE A 305 -0.39 1.51 17.93
N VAL A 306 0.70 1.50 17.16
CA VAL A 306 1.90 2.29 17.47
C VAL A 306 1.92 3.54 16.61
N LEU A 307 2.02 4.71 17.25
CA LEU A 307 1.93 6.03 16.64
C LEU A 307 3.19 6.83 16.94
N VAL A 308 3.60 7.64 15.96
CA VAL A 308 4.51 8.76 16.17
C VAL A 308 3.84 10.05 15.76
N ASN A 309 4.02 11.09 16.57
CA ASN A 309 3.50 12.42 16.36
C ASN A 309 4.66 13.39 16.18
N TYR A 310 4.60 14.27 15.19
CA TYR A 310 5.61 15.31 14.98
C TYR A 310 5.11 16.60 15.64
N PHE A 311 5.40 16.77 16.93
CA PHE A 311 4.75 17.77 17.78
C PHE A 311 4.99 19.20 17.32
N ASN A 312 6.25 19.53 17.06
CA ASN A 312 6.64 20.82 16.50
C ASN A 312 6.62 20.78 14.96
N TYR A 313 5.56 20.18 14.40
CA TYR A 313 5.38 19.98 12.96
C TYR A 313 5.70 21.24 12.17
N THR A 314 6.59 21.08 11.20
CA THR A 314 6.88 22.12 10.22
C THR A 314 6.55 21.61 8.83
N LYS A 315 5.65 22.33 8.16
CA LYS A 315 5.23 22.01 6.80
C LYS A 315 6.43 21.94 5.85
N ASP A 316 6.37 21.00 4.91
CA ASP A 316 7.35 20.79 3.83
C ASP A 316 8.75 20.34 4.31
N ILE A 317 8.88 19.90 5.58
CA ILE A 317 10.09 19.25 6.09
C ILE A 317 9.82 17.76 6.29
N GLU A 318 10.69 16.94 5.72
CA GLU A 318 10.69 15.49 5.88
C GLU A 318 11.66 15.10 7.00
N ILE A 319 11.13 14.48 8.06
CA ILE A 319 11.94 14.06 9.21
C ILE A 319 12.28 12.58 9.09
N PRO A 320 13.55 12.21 8.90
CA PRO A 320 13.97 10.82 8.94
C PRO A 320 13.99 10.32 10.38
N PHE A 321 13.53 9.09 10.59
CA PHE A 321 13.66 8.39 11.87
C PHE A 321 13.83 6.89 11.63
N LYS A 322 14.15 6.16 12.69
CA LYS A 322 14.36 4.71 12.66
C LYS A 322 13.39 4.06 13.63
N ILE A 323 12.74 2.98 13.21
CA ILE A 323 11.98 2.10 14.09
C ILE A 323 12.93 1.00 14.55
N ILE A 324 13.06 0.81 15.86
CA ILE A 324 13.97 -0.14 16.47
C ILE A 324 13.15 -1.23 17.14
N ILE A 325 13.42 -2.50 16.80
CA ILE A 325 12.84 -3.66 17.48
C ILE A 325 13.95 -4.57 17.98
N ALA A 326 13.81 -5.03 19.21
CA ALA A 326 14.84 -5.76 19.89
C ALA A 326 14.28 -6.73 20.94
N LYS A 327 15.08 -7.74 21.27
CA LYS A 327 14.80 -8.63 22.42
C LYS A 327 15.23 -7.93 23.69
N ASN A 328 14.53 -8.16 24.79
CA ASN A 328 15.06 -7.83 26.11
C ASN A 328 15.29 -9.12 26.89
N LYS A 329 16.55 -9.33 27.29
CA LYS A 329 16.94 -10.46 28.13
C LYS A 329 16.80 -10.17 29.63
N MET A 330 16.69 -8.92 30.03
CA MET A 330 16.68 -8.53 31.43
C MET A 330 15.29 -8.64 32.07
N GLU A 331 15.29 -9.15 33.30
CA GLU A 331 14.09 -9.31 34.13
C GLU A 331 13.78 -8.03 34.93
N SER A 332 14.78 -7.19 35.19
CA SER A 332 14.63 -5.88 35.84
C SER A 332 15.32 -4.78 35.03
N ILE A 333 14.64 -3.65 34.87
CA ILE A 333 15.17 -2.46 34.20
C ILE A 333 15.58 -1.47 35.28
N THR A 334 16.82 -1.02 35.25
CA THR A 334 17.36 0.01 36.15
C THR A 334 17.28 1.40 35.50
N ARG A 335 17.49 2.44 36.32
CA ARG A 335 17.61 3.81 35.82
C ARG A 335 18.82 3.93 34.87
N ASN A 336 18.67 4.69 33.79
CA ASN A 336 19.67 4.88 32.72
C ASN A 336 20.01 3.60 31.93
N TYR A 337 19.14 2.59 31.96
CA TYR A 337 19.30 1.44 31.10
C TYR A 337 19.16 1.84 29.62
N MET A 338 20.14 1.45 28.82
CA MET A 338 20.07 1.52 27.36
C MET A 338 20.13 0.11 26.78
N ILE A 339 19.44 -0.09 25.67
CA ILE A 339 19.41 -1.39 25.02
C ILE A 339 20.81 -1.84 24.58
N ASP A 340 21.14 -3.11 24.81
CA ASP A 340 22.34 -3.73 24.25
C ASP A 340 22.21 -3.77 22.71
N PRO A 341 23.14 -3.17 21.95
CA PRO A 341 23.12 -3.22 20.49
C PRO A 341 23.07 -4.65 19.93
N ASN A 342 23.62 -5.65 20.63
CA ASN A 342 23.58 -7.06 20.22
C ASN A 342 22.19 -7.70 20.39
N ASP A 343 21.29 -7.02 21.12
CA ASP A 343 19.92 -7.43 21.31
C ASP A 343 18.95 -6.80 20.29
N VAL A 344 19.42 -5.86 19.48
CA VAL A 344 18.67 -5.31 18.35
C VAL A 344 18.47 -6.39 17.27
N ILE A 345 17.20 -6.64 16.93
CA ILE A 345 16.83 -7.61 15.88
C ILE A 345 16.78 -6.91 14.53
N THR A 346 16.21 -5.71 14.50
CA THR A 346 16.07 -4.96 13.26
C THR A 346 15.93 -3.46 13.50
N ILE A 347 16.31 -2.70 12.48
CA ILE A 347 16.13 -1.27 12.38
C ILE A 347 15.47 -0.97 11.03
N ALA A 348 14.23 -0.46 11.05
CA ALA A 348 13.54 -0.04 9.85
C ALA A 348 13.65 1.48 9.68
N LYS A 349 14.23 1.93 8.56
CA LYS A 349 14.29 3.36 8.23
C LYS A 349 12.93 3.87 7.80
N SER A 350 12.53 5.02 8.32
CA SER A 350 11.26 5.66 8.01
C SER A 350 11.41 7.18 7.96
N LYS A 351 10.31 7.84 7.62
CA LYS A 351 10.17 9.28 7.58
C LYS A 351 8.76 9.73 7.88
N ILE A 352 8.63 10.90 8.47
CA ILE A 352 7.35 11.56 8.72
C ILE A 352 7.33 12.92 8.02
N THR A 353 6.24 13.19 7.33
CA THR A 353 5.98 14.43 6.57
C THR A 353 4.63 15.04 6.92
N GLN A 354 4.00 14.53 7.97
CA GLN A 354 2.66 14.90 8.44
C GLN A 354 2.72 15.01 9.97
N GLU A 355 1.67 15.54 10.57
CA GLU A 355 1.57 15.69 12.03
C GLU A 355 1.59 14.35 12.78
N GLN A 356 1.09 13.28 12.17
CA GLN A 356 1.08 11.95 12.77
C GLN A 356 1.24 10.83 11.75
N LYS A 357 1.72 9.68 12.24
CA LYS A 357 1.92 8.47 11.45
C LYS A 357 1.77 7.22 12.32
N ILE A 358 1.02 6.23 11.84
CA ILE A 358 1.05 4.88 12.40
C ILE A 358 2.30 4.17 11.89
N LEU A 359 3.03 3.54 12.80
CA LEU A 359 4.26 2.79 12.54
C LEU A 359 4.00 1.28 12.43
N GLY A 360 2.98 0.79 13.12
CA GLY A 360 2.79 -0.63 13.26
C GLY A 360 1.62 -1.04 14.15
N LEU A 361 1.49 -2.35 14.29
CA LEU A 361 0.72 -2.98 15.37
C LEU A 361 1.67 -3.74 16.29
N LEU A 362 1.51 -3.52 17.59
CA LEU A 362 2.14 -4.32 18.62
C LEU A 362 1.10 -5.31 19.15
N ILE A 363 1.40 -6.60 19.07
CA ILE A 363 0.54 -7.68 19.57
C ILE A 363 1.30 -8.46 20.63
N THR A 364 0.74 -8.57 21.82
CA THR A 364 1.22 -9.49 22.85
C THR A 364 0.38 -10.77 22.82
N THR A 365 1.02 -11.89 23.13
CA THR A 365 0.36 -13.17 23.40
C THR A 365 1.04 -13.81 24.60
N THR A 366 0.46 -14.90 25.12
CA THR A 366 1.04 -15.67 26.21
C THR A 366 2.42 -16.24 25.86
N ASN A 367 2.71 -16.43 24.57
CA ASN A 367 3.92 -17.10 24.09
C ASN A 367 4.97 -16.14 23.53
N GLU A 368 4.57 -14.97 23.03
CA GLU A 368 5.45 -14.05 22.31
C GLU A 368 4.86 -12.64 22.16
N CYS A 369 5.74 -11.68 21.88
CA CYS A 369 5.42 -10.34 21.43
C CYS A 369 5.73 -10.21 19.94
N ARG A 370 4.81 -9.61 19.17
CA ARG A 370 4.96 -9.36 17.74
C ARG A 370 4.85 -7.87 17.44
N PHE A 371 5.73 -7.35 16.59
CA PHE A 371 5.62 -6.01 16.01
C PHE A 371 5.43 -6.11 14.50
N TYR A 372 4.26 -5.73 14.01
CA TYR A 372 3.92 -5.70 12.58
C TYR A 372 4.24 -4.33 12.00
N PHE A 373 5.08 -4.29 10.97
CA PHE A 373 5.42 -3.07 10.25
C PHE A 373 4.27 -2.66 9.34
N MET A 374 3.67 -1.50 9.59
CA MET A 374 2.74 -0.90 8.64
C MET A 374 2.73 0.60 8.80
N GLU A 375 2.82 1.30 7.67
CA GLU A 375 2.78 2.76 7.70
C GLU A 375 1.51 3.26 7.06
N THR A 376 0.75 4.03 7.83
CA THR A 376 -0.45 4.71 7.36
C THR A 376 -0.64 6.03 8.10
N HIS A 377 -1.30 6.96 7.44
CA HIS A 377 -1.72 8.22 8.06
C HIS A 377 -3.18 8.08 8.47
N ILE A 378 -3.50 8.54 9.68
CA ILE A 378 -4.84 8.55 10.25
C ILE A 378 -5.03 9.95 10.82
N GLY A 379 -6.17 10.61 10.54
CA GLY A 379 -6.50 11.90 11.12
C GLY A 379 -5.88 13.13 10.45
N THR A 380 -6.24 14.31 10.97
CA THR A 380 -5.74 15.64 10.58
C THR A 380 -5.30 16.45 11.79
N GLU A 381 -5.17 15.80 12.95
CA GLU A 381 -4.79 16.42 14.22
C GLU A 381 -3.45 15.83 14.69
N ILE A 382 -2.76 16.55 15.58
CA ILE A 382 -1.46 16.14 16.11
C ILE A 382 -1.58 14.97 17.08
N SER A 383 -2.70 14.78 17.78
CA SER A 383 -2.93 13.66 18.71
C SER A 383 -4.27 12.99 18.39
N ALA A 384 -4.34 11.65 18.49
CA ALA A 384 -5.55 10.90 18.18
C ALA A 384 -6.43 10.78 19.43
N GLY A 385 -7.65 11.35 19.40
CA GLY A 385 -8.62 11.29 20.51
C GLY A 385 -9.95 10.59 20.20
N ASN A 386 -10.22 10.21 18.95
CA ASN A 386 -11.52 9.64 18.55
C ASN A 386 -11.56 8.11 18.71
N LEU A 387 -12.09 7.64 19.84
CA LEU A 387 -12.18 6.23 20.24
C LEU A 387 -12.84 5.32 19.19
N GLU A 388 -13.95 5.73 18.55
CA GLU A 388 -14.70 4.84 17.64
C GLU A 388 -13.93 4.58 16.33
N TYR A 389 -13.34 5.63 15.76
CA TYR A 389 -12.56 5.50 14.53
C TYR A 389 -11.22 4.79 14.78
N ILE A 390 -10.60 5.01 15.95
CA ILE A 390 -9.42 4.25 16.39
C ILE A 390 -9.78 2.77 16.52
N GLU A 391 -10.92 2.43 17.12
CA GLU A 391 -11.34 1.04 17.29
C GLU A 391 -11.58 0.32 15.97
N GLN A 392 -12.32 0.93 15.05
CA GLN A 392 -12.56 0.34 13.72
C GLN A 392 -11.25 0.19 12.94
N SER A 393 -10.35 1.19 13.06
CA SER A 393 -9.01 1.12 12.47
C SER A 393 -8.20 -0.02 13.07
N ARG A 394 -8.16 -0.14 14.40
CA ARG A 394 -7.42 -1.18 15.11
C ARG A 394 -7.92 -2.58 14.75
N ARG A 395 -9.24 -2.81 14.75
CA ARG A 395 -9.84 -4.10 14.35
C ARG A 395 -9.47 -4.47 12.93
N TYR A 396 -9.67 -3.57 11.98
CA TYR A 396 -9.33 -3.83 10.58
C TYR A 396 -7.83 -4.11 10.40
N LEU A 397 -6.97 -3.29 10.99
CA LEU A 397 -5.52 -3.48 10.88
C LEU A 397 -5.13 -4.82 11.52
N PHE A 398 -5.67 -5.13 12.70
CA PHE A 398 -5.43 -6.40 13.37
C PHE A 398 -5.84 -7.57 12.47
N ASP A 399 -7.10 -7.61 12.01
CA ASP A 399 -7.61 -8.68 11.16
C ASP A 399 -6.82 -8.80 9.85
N PHE A 400 -6.56 -7.68 9.18
CA PHE A 400 -5.87 -7.68 7.88
C PHE A 400 -4.43 -8.18 7.99
N TYR A 401 -3.68 -7.71 8.99
CA TYR A 401 -2.25 -8.00 9.07
C TYR A 401 -1.93 -9.30 9.81
N THR A 402 -2.73 -9.70 10.80
CA THR A 402 -2.61 -11.05 11.40
C THR A 402 -2.99 -12.14 10.40
N ASN A 403 -3.83 -11.83 9.41
CA ASN A 403 -4.18 -12.70 8.30
C ASN A 403 -3.45 -12.34 7.00
N ALA A 404 -2.32 -11.63 7.04
CA ALA A 404 -1.53 -11.37 5.84
C ALA A 404 -0.97 -12.68 5.22
N ILE A 405 -0.65 -12.67 3.93
CA ILE A 405 -0.10 -13.86 3.25
C ILE A 405 1.42 -13.86 3.43
N SER A 406 1.94 -14.87 4.11
CA SER A 406 3.36 -15.04 4.39
C SER A 406 4.15 -15.28 3.10
N LEU A 407 5.15 -14.44 2.84
CA LEU A 407 6.12 -14.69 1.77
C LEU A 407 6.97 -15.92 2.12
N ASN A 408 7.33 -16.11 3.39
CA ASN A 408 8.11 -17.28 3.83
C ASN A 408 7.42 -18.60 3.43
N GLU A 409 6.12 -18.73 3.69
CA GLU A 409 5.33 -19.92 3.31
C GLU A 409 5.23 -20.07 1.79
N MET A 410 5.10 -18.95 1.07
CA MET A 410 5.03 -18.96 -0.39
C MET A 410 6.35 -19.35 -1.05
N LEU A 411 7.50 -18.99 -0.46
CA LEU A 411 8.81 -19.44 -0.92
C LEU A 411 8.95 -20.96 -0.78
N VAL A 412 8.52 -21.52 0.36
CA VAL A 412 8.49 -22.98 0.56
C VAL A 412 7.56 -23.66 -0.43
N LYS A 413 6.33 -23.15 -0.63
CA LYS A 413 5.39 -23.66 -1.64
C LYS A 413 5.95 -23.59 -3.07
N ALA A 414 6.76 -22.58 -3.36
CA ALA A 414 7.44 -22.40 -4.64
C ALA A 414 8.69 -23.31 -4.80
N GLY A 415 9.03 -24.10 -3.78
CA GLY A 415 10.14 -25.06 -3.81
C GLY A 415 11.48 -24.49 -3.35
N ALA A 416 11.51 -23.36 -2.64
CA ALA A 416 12.70 -22.91 -1.95
C ALA A 416 12.95 -23.76 -0.68
N ILE A 417 14.21 -23.84 -0.28
CA ILE A 417 14.65 -24.54 0.94
C ILE A 417 15.02 -23.47 1.96
N ILE A 418 14.34 -23.43 3.11
CA ILE A 418 14.71 -22.49 4.17
C ILE A 418 15.93 -23.02 4.91
N GLU A 419 17.02 -22.27 4.85
CA GLU A 419 18.29 -22.60 5.49
C GLU A 419 18.42 -21.84 6.81
N THR A 420 18.97 -22.50 7.81
CA THR A 420 19.21 -21.94 9.15
C THR A 420 20.62 -21.41 9.31
N ASP A 421 21.56 -21.89 8.49
CA ASP A 421 22.94 -21.46 8.46
C ASP A 421 23.14 -20.43 7.34
N LYS A 422 23.32 -19.17 7.74
CA LYS A 422 23.55 -18.03 6.83
C LYS A 422 24.69 -18.29 5.84
N ALA A 423 25.73 -19.04 6.23
CA ALA A 423 26.88 -19.31 5.37
C ALA A 423 26.58 -20.30 4.23
N LYS A 424 25.46 -21.02 4.28
CA LYS A 424 25.07 -22.05 3.30
C LYS A 424 23.92 -21.64 2.39
N CYS A 425 23.44 -20.40 2.51
CA CYS A 425 22.34 -19.92 1.69
C CYS A 425 22.81 -19.38 0.32
N ASP A 426 21.95 -19.53 -0.68
CA ASP A 426 22.11 -18.88 -1.99
C ASP A 426 21.56 -17.46 -1.97
N ILE A 427 20.55 -17.21 -1.13
CA ILE A 427 19.88 -15.93 -0.96
C ILE A 427 19.77 -15.63 0.54
N ASP A 428 20.32 -14.49 0.93
CA ASP A 428 20.33 -14.02 2.30
C ASP A 428 19.28 -12.92 2.51
N LEU A 429 18.24 -13.23 3.30
CA LEU A 429 17.20 -12.27 3.68
C LEU A 429 17.35 -11.82 5.15
N SER A 430 18.58 -11.81 5.67
CA SER A 430 18.92 -11.14 6.94
C SER A 430 18.68 -9.63 6.85
N THR A 431 18.39 -8.98 7.98
CA THR A 431 17.94 -7.57 7.99
C THR A 431 19.01 -6.60 7.54
N GLU A 432 20.27 -6.93 7.80
CA GLU A 432 21.46 -6.19 7.40
C GLU A 432 21.69 -6.22 5.87
N ASN A 433 21.26 -7.28 5.20
CA ASN A 433 21.44 -7.49 3.76
C ASN A 433 20.15 -7.33 2.97
N LEU A 434 19.02 -7.10 3.65
CA LEU A 434 17.72 -6.96 3.03
C LEU A 434 17.61 -5.60 2.34
N GLU A 435 17.52 -5.63 1.02
CA GLU A 435 17.04 -4.51 0.21
C GLU A 435 15.63 -4.80 -0.30
N LYS A 436 14.88 -3.73 -0.55
CA LYS A 436 13.54 -3.83 -1.13
C LYS A 436 13.54 -4.59 -2.47
N ASP A 437 14.54 -4.34 -3.31
CA ASP A 437 14.67 -4.99 -4.61
C ASP A 437 14.97 -6.48 -4.49
N THR A 438 15.64 -6.91 -3.42
CA THR A 438 15.86 -8.34 -3.12
C THR A 438 14.53 -9.07 -3.09
N LEU A 439 13.55 -8.60 -2.32
CA LEU A 439 12.23 -9.24 -2.22
C LEU A 439 11.40 -9.11 -3.51
N ILE A 440 11.47 -7.96 -4.19
CA ILE A 440 10.75 -7.73 -5.45
C ILE A 440 11.25 -8.69 -6.54
N ASN A 441 12.56 -8.93 -6.61
CA ASN A 441 13.18 -9.82 -7.58
C ASN A 441 12.85 -11.29 -7.32
N LEU A 442 12.55 -11.69 -6.08
CA LEU A 442 12.08 -13.06 -5.80
C LEU A 442 10.71 -13.32 -6.41
N ILE A 443 9.83 -12.31 -6.42
CA ILE A 443 8.43 -12.48 -6.83
C ILE A 443 8.18 -12.05 -8.27
N SER A 444 8.95 -11.11 -8.80
CA SER A 444 8.76 -10.60 -10.16
C SER A 444 9.48 -11.51 -11.15
N SER A 445 8.74 -12.01 -12.15
CA SER A 445 9.28 -12.76 -13.29
C SER A 445 9.17 -11.96 -14.58
#